data_AF-A0A212J9M0-F1
#
_entry.id   AF-A0A212J9M0-F1
#
_cell.length_a   1.000
_cell.length_b   1.000
_cell.length_c   1.000
_cell.angle_alpha   90.00
_cell.angle_beta   90.00
_cell.angle_gamma   90.00
#
_symmetry.space_group_name_H-M   'P 1'
#
loop_
_entity.id
_entity.type
_entity.pdbx_description
1 polymer ?
#
loop_
_entity_poly.entity_id
_entity_poly.type
_entity_poly.pdbx_seq_one_letter_code
_entity_poly.pdbx_strand_id
1 'polypeptide(L)'
;MYADLHLHSRFAFNTSPALTVAALAAAAARAGLGLIGSGDALHPVWRAELCRDLEPAGGGLYRLRGGAGPLVMATVELSTVFRKAGRVRRVHHLVHLPDLEAAAALAAALDRFANLAGDGRPIFKLDARELFARVLDAVPEAFLVPAHIWTPWYGVLGANSGFETLEDCYGDLAGEIFAVETGLSADAEMIRRVSSLDRCRLLSGSDAHGLANLGREATAFDLAAPGFAAVRRALAAGEGYRGTVESFPEHGKYHWDGHRACGVRVDPAAEAEGPCPACGRPLTVGVARRG
;
A
#
# COMPACT_ATOMS: atom_id res chain seq x y z
N MET A 1 11.50 -7.33 -14.41
CA MET A 1 10.33 -6.45 -14.60
C MET A 1 10.15 -5.57 -13.37
N TYR A 2 9.73 -4.32 -13.54
CA TYR A 2 9.33 -3.44 -12.44
C TYR A 2 7.82 -3.50 -12.23
N ALA A 3 7.39 -3.46 -10.98
CA ALA A 3 6.00 -3.54 -10.58
C ALA A 3 5.62 -2.43 -9.60
N ASP A 4 4.50 -1.76 -9.86
CA ASP A 4 3.89 -0.79 -8.96
C ASP A 4 2.53 -1.30 -8.50
N LEU A 5 2.49 -1.93 -7.32
CA LEU A 5 1.32 -2.67 -6.83
C LEU A 5 0.41 -1.84 -5.90
N HIS A 6 0.74 -0.57 -5.69
CA HIS A 6 -0.06 0.33 -4.86
C HIS A 6 -0.36 1.62 -5.62
N LEU A 7 -1.59 1.71 -6.13
CA LEU A 7 -2.13 2.89 -6.80
C LEU A 7 -3.63 2.99 -6.53
N HIS A 8 -4.21 4.14 -6.86
CA HIS A 8 -5.63 4.35 -6.76
C HIS A 8 -6.29 4.63 -8.11
N SER A 9 -7.58 4.32 -8.16
CA SER A 9 -8.48 4.72 -9.24
C SER A 9 -9.02 6.13 -8.98
N ARG A 10 -9.77 6.66 -9.95
CA ARG A 10 -10.54 7.91 -9.79
C ARG A 10 -11.66 7.87 -8.74
N PHE A 11 -11.91 6.71 -8.13
CA PHE A 11 -12.94 6.53 -7.10
C PHE A 11 -12.40 6.66 -5.68
N ALA A 12 -11.08 6.67 -5.48
CA ALA A 12 -10.51 6.97 -4.16
C ALA A 12 -10.49 8.48 -3.88
N PHE A 13 -10.60 8.86 -2.61
CA PHE A 13 -10.58 10.26 -2.20
C PHE A 13 -9.30 10.98 -2.64
N ASN A 14 -9.46 12.23 -3.11
CA ASN A 14 -8.35 13.11 -3.51
C ASN A 14 -7.47 12.55 -4.64
N THR A 15 -8.05 11.76 -5.54
CA THR A 15 -7.38 11.25 -6.74
C THR A 15 -7.81 11.99 -8.00
N SER A 16 -6.97 11.95 -9.03
CA SER A 16 -7.27 12.55 -10.32
C SER A 16 -8.40 11.81 -11.03
N PRO A 17 -9.40 12.52 -11.60
CA PRO A 17 -10.44 11.88 -12.41
C PRO A 17 -9.89 11.22 -13.69
N ALA A 18 -8.64 11.53 -14.07
CA ALA A 18 -7.97 10.94 -15.22
C ALA A 18 -7.49 9.49 -15.00
N LEU A 19 -7.59 8.95 -13.79
CA LEU A 19 -7.18 7.58 -13.44
C LEU A 19 -8.22 6.55 -13.92
N THR A 20 -8.31 6.40 -15.24
CA THR A 20 -9.08 5.34 -15.92
C THR A 20 -8.18 4.14 -16.21
N VAL A 21 -8.77 2.96 -16.46
CA VAL A 21 -8.01 1.71 -16.73
C VAL A 21 -7.03 1.90 -17.90
N ALA A 22 -7.52 2.49 -19.00
CA ALA A 22 -6.69 2.76 -20.18
C ALA A 22 -5.58 3.79 -19.91
N ALA A 23 -5.88 4.86 -19.16
CA ALA A 23 -4.90 5.89 -18.84
C ALA A 23 -3.79 5.37 -17.91
N LEU A 24 -4.14 4.56 -16.92
CA LEU A 24 -3.21 3.86 -16.03
C LEU A 24 -2.29 2.93 -16.82
N ALA A 25 -2.86 2.07 -17.69
CA ALA A 25 -2.07 1.17 -18.52
C ALA A 25 -1.09 1.93 -19.44
N ALA A 26 -1.54 3.01 -20.07
CA ALA A 26 -0.69 3.84 -20.92
C ALA A 26 0.41 4.57 -20.12
N ALA A 27 0.10 5.08 -18.93
CA ALA A 27 1.09 5.73 -18.06
C ALA A 27 2.14 4.73 -17.55
N ALA A 28 1.72 3.53 -17.14
CA ALA A 28 2.60 2.47 -16.70
C ALA A 28 3.54 2.00 -17.81
N ALA A 29 3.04 1.84 -19.03
CA ALA A 29 3.86 1.54 -20.20
C ALA A 29 4.94 2.61 -20.44
N ARG A 30 4.59 3.90 -20.35
CA ARG A 30 5.56 5.00 -20.45
C ARG A 30 6.58 5.02 -19.31
N ALA A 31 6.18 4.61 -18.11
CA ALA A 31 7.05 4.52 -16.94
C ALA A 31 7.94 3.26 -16.96
N GLY A 32 7.80 2.36 -17.94
CA GLY A 32 8.58 1.12 -18.03
C GLY A 32 8.13 0.04 -17.04
N LEU A 33 6.93 0.16 -16.47
CA LEU A 33 6.36 -0.84 -15.57
C LEU A 33 5.87 -2.05 -16.38
N GLY A 34 6.26 -3.24 -15.94
CA GLY A 34 5.80 -4.51 -16.52
C GLY A 34 4.55 -5.06 -15.84
N LEU A 35 4.27 -4.62 -14.61
CA LEU A 35 3.11 -5.01 -13.81
C LEU A 35 2.63 -3.81 -13.00
N ILE A 36 1.31 -3.65 -12.87
CA ILE A 36 0.70 -2.71 -11.96
C ILE A 36 -0.41 -3.36 -11.15
N GLY A 37 -0.69 -2.80 -9.97
CA GLY A 37 -1.94 -3.06 -9.27
C GLY A 37 -3.12 -2.43 -10.00
N SER A 38 -4.31 -3.01 -9.87
CA SER A 38 -5.55 -2.36 -10.33
C SER A 38 -5.92 -1.13 -9.49
N GLY A 39 -5.52 -1.12 -8.20
CA GLY A 39 -6.11 -0.26 -7.19
C GLY A 39 -7.59 -0.54 -6.97
N ASP A 40 -8.09 -0.20 -5.78
CA ASP A 40 -9.51 -0.04 -5.47
C ASP A 40 -10.46 -1.17 -5.95
N ALA A 41 -9.98 -2.42 -6.08
CA ALA A 41 -10.71 -3.49 -6.77
C ALA A 41 -12.06 -3.86 -6.11
N LEU A 42 -12.29 -3.43 -4.87
CA LEU A 42 -13.57 -3.66 -4.17
C LEU A 42 -14.63 -2.61 -4.51
N HIS A 43 -14.26 -1.45 -5.07
CA HIS A 43 -15.24 -0.44 -5.45
C HIS A 43 -16.10 -0.96 -6.63
N PRO A 44 -17.44 -1.01 -6.51
CA PRO A 44 -18.29 -1.73 -7.45
C PRO A 44 -18.24 -1.17 -8.87
N VAL A 45 -18.22 0.17 -9.02
CA VAL A 45 -18.13 0.80 -10.35
C VAL A 45 -16.76 0.57 -10.99
N TRP A 46 -15.68 0.76 -10.23
CA TRP A 46 -14.32 0.50 -10.70
C TRP A 46 -14.12 -0.97 -11.08
N ARG A 47 -14.59 -1.92 -10.27
CA ARG A 47 -14.52 -3.34 -10.61
C ARG A 47 -15.27 -3.67 -11.90
N ALA A 48 -16.43 -3.07 -12.13
CA ALA A 48 -17.14 -3.23 -13.41
C ALA A 48 -16.33 -2.69 -14.60
N GLU A 49 -15.60 -1.58 -14.42
CA GLU A 49 -14.70 -1.04 -15.44
C GLU A 49 -13.48 -1.94 -15.67
N LEU A 50 -12.88 -2.48 -14.61
CA LEU A 50 -11.81 -3.47 -14.70
C LEU A 50 -12.28 -4.70 -15.51
N CYS A 51 -13.44 -5.27 -15.20
CA CYS A 51 -13.98 -6.43 -15.92
C CYS A 51 -14.31 -6.13 -17.40
N ARG A 52 -14.74 -4.90 -17.71
CA ARG A 52 -15.06 -4.48 -19.08
C ARG A 52 -13.78 -4.28 -19.91
N ASP A 53 -12.85 -3.51 -19.36
CA ASP A 53 -11.71 -2.97 -20.09
C ASP A 53 -10.48 -3.87 -20.06
N LEU A 54 -10.42 -4.84 -19.14
CA LEU A 54 -9.34 -5.81 -19.06
C LEU A 54 -9.73 -7.18 -19.63
N GLU A 55 -8.74 -7.91 -20.11
CA GLU A 55 -8.85 -9.31 -20.51
C GLU A 55 -7.79 -10.18 -19.83
N PRO A 56 -8.06 -11.47 -19.56
CA PRO A 56 -7.11 -12.35 -18.90
C PRO A 56 -5.80 -12.50 -19.70
N ALA A 57 -4.67 -12.42 -19.00
CA ALA A 57 -3.32 -12.60 -19.53
C ALA A 57 -2.60 -13.82 -18.94
N GLY A 58 -3.30 -14.64 -18.15
CA GLY A 58 -2.79 -15.85 -17.49
C GLY A 58 -2.28 -15.61 -16.08
N GLY A 59 -2.24 -16.67 -15.27
CA GLY A 59 -1.69 -16.64 -13.90
C GLY A 59 -2.42 -15.68 -12.94
N GLY A 60 -3.71 -15.39 -13.18
CA GLY A 60 -4.47 -14.41 -12.39
C GLY A 60 -4.23 -12.94 -12.77
N LEU A 61 -3.45 -12.70 -13.83
CA LEU A 61 -3.15 -11.36 -14.32
C LEU A 61 -4.01 -11.01 -15.52
N TYR A 62 -4.12 -9.71 -15.77
CA TYR A 62 -4.91 -9.14 -16.85
C TYR A 62 -4.08 -8.18 -17.70
N ARG A 63 -4.62 -7.77 -18.84
CA ARG A 63 -4.09 -6.67 -19.67
C ARG A 63 -5.26 -5.87 -20.24
N LEU A 64 -5.00 -4.62 -20.63
CA LEU A 64 -5.96 -3.81 -21.37
C LEU A 64 -6.43 -4.53 -22.64
N ARG A 65 -7.74 -4.66 -22.81
CA ARG A 65 -8.37 -5.32 -23.96
C ARG A 65 -7.95 -4.66 -25.28
N GLY A 66 -7.53 -5.48 -26.23
CA GLY A 66 -7.17 -5.01 -27.58
C GLY A 66 -5.91 -4.15 -27.65
N GLY A 67 -5.10 -4.12 -26.59
CA GLY A 67 -3.86 -3.34 -26.52
C GLY A 67 -2.69 -4.13 -25.94
N ALA A 68 -1.47 -3.70 -26.28
CA ALA A 68 -0.28 -4.06 -25.53
C ALA A 68 -0.16 -3.18 -24.28
N GLY A 69 0.55 -3.64 -23.26
CA GLY A 69 0.72 -2.87 -22.03
C GLY A 69 1.22 -3.70 -20.87
N PRO A 70 1.36 -3.07 -19.69
CA PRO A 70 1.70 -3.78 -18.47
C PRO A 70 0.65 -4.86 -18.18
N LEU A 71 1.06 -5.85 -17.39
CA LEU A 71 0.12 -6.74 -16.73
C LEU A 71 -0.56 -5.98 -15.58
N VAL A 72 -1.77 -6.41 -15.22
CA VAL A 72 -2.55 -5.85 -14.11
C VAL A 72 -2.89 -6.96 -13.12
N MET A 73 -2.61 -6.73 -11.84
CA MET A 73 -3.00 -7.59 -10.73
C MET A 73 -4.11 -6.93 -9.91
N ALA A 74 -5.13 -7.69 -9.52
CA ALA A 74 -6.18 -7.19 -8.65
C ALA A 74 -5.60 -6.82 -7.27
N THR A 75 -5.75 -5.55 -6.89
CA THR A 75 -5.24 -4.99 -5.62
C THR A 75 -6.23 -3.99 -5.04
N VAL A 76 -6.20 -3.82 -3.73
CA VAL A 76 -7.00 -2.82 -3.02
C VAL A 76 -6.28 -2.38 -1.74
N GLU A 77 -6.30 -1.08 -1.45
CA GLU A 77 -5.94 -0.58 -0.12
C GLU A 77 -7.21 -0.52 0.74
N LEU A 78 -7.17 -1.12 1.93
CA LEU A 78 -8.24 -1.10 2.92
C LEU A 78 -7.80 -0.28 4.13
N SER A 79 -8.67 0.55 4.67
CA SER A 79 -8.37 1.37 5.85
C SER A 79 -9.13 0.85 7.07
N THR A 80 -8.47 0.75 8.22
CA THR A 80 -9.12 0.44 9.49
C THR A 80 -9.04 1.64 10.43
N VAL A 81 -10.15 1.96 11.10
CA VAL A 81 -10.23 2.96 12.15
C VAL A 81 -10.98 2.36 13.35
N PHE A 82 -10.24 1.99 14.39
CA PHE A 82 -10.75 1.19 15.49
C PHE A 82 -10.12 1.58 16.83
N ARG A 83 -10.67 1.11 17.95
CA ARG A 83 -10.06 1.30 19.29
C ARG A 83 -9.36 0.02 19.72
N LYS A 84 -8.10 0.11 20.12
CA LYS A 84 -7.31 -0.99 20.70
C LYS A 84 -6.37 -0.45 21.77
N ALA A 85 -6.33 -1.10 22.92
CA ALA A 85 -5.54 -0.69 24.09
C ALA A 85 -5.76 0.80 24.46
N GLY A 86 -7.03 1.22 24.55
CA GLY A 86 -7.42 2.57 24.97
C GLY A 86 -7.21 3.69 23.94
N ARG A 87 -6.58 3.42 22.78
CA ARG A 87 -6.29 4.42 21.74
C ARG A 87 -7.07 4.16 20.45
N VAL A 88 -7.38 5.22 19.72
CA VAL A 88 -7.88 5.11 18.34
C VAL A 88 -6.69 4.81 17.44
N ARG A 89 -6.78 3.70 16.71
CA ARG A 89 -5.79 3.22 15.75
C ARG A 89 -6.30 3.47 14.34
N ARG A 90 -5.38 3.82 13.45
CA ARG A 90 -5.66 4.02 12.03
C ARG A 90 -4.56 3.33 11.25
N VAL A 91 -4.94 2.40 10.39
CA VAL A 91 -3.97 1.57 9.66
C VAL A 91 -4.47 1.34 8.23
N HIS A 92 -3.57 1.40 7.26
CA HIS A 92 -3.84 0.97 5.89
C HIS A 92 -3.21 -0.39 5.58
N HIS A 93 -3.91 -1.15 4.75
CA HIS A 93 -3.60 -2.52 4.42
C HIS A 93 -3.73 -2.72 2.91
N LEU A 94 -2.64 -3.07 2.24
CA LEU A 94 -2.68 -3.40 0.82
C LEU A 94 -2.96 -4.89 0.66
N VAL A 95 -4.09 -5.24 0.04
CA VAL A 95 -4.50 -6.62 -0.23
C VAL A 95 -4.28 -6.93 -1.70
N HIS A 96 -3.61 -8.03 -1.97
CA HIS A 96 -3.37 -8.56 -3.31
C HIS A 96 -4.21 -9.81 -3.52
N LEU A 97 -4.91 -9.87 -4.65
CA LEU A 97 -5.94 -10.86 -4.93
C LEU A 97 -5.54 -11.72 -6.14
N PRO A 98 -5.91 -13.02 -6.15
CA PRO A 98 -5.55 -13.91 -7.23
C PRO A 98 -6.18 -13.52 -8.58
N ASP A 99 -7.38 -12.93 -8.56
CA ASP A 99 -8.13 -12.51 -9.74
C ASP A 99 -9.25 -11.52 -9.37
N LEU A 100 -9.98 -11.01 -10.36
CA LEU A 100 -11.12 -10.09 -10.18
C LEU A 100 -12.36 -10.79 -9.60
N GLU A 101 -12.49 -12.10 -9.79
CA GLU A 101 -13.50 -12.94 -9.18
C GLU A 101 -13.31 -12.99 -7.66
N ALA A 102 -12.08 -13.18 -7.18
CA ALA A 102 -11.72 -13.08 -5.77
C ALA A 102 -11.93 -11.65 -5.23
N ALA A 103 -11.70 -10.61 -6.02
CA ALA A 103 -12.07 -9.24 -5.64
C ALA A 103 -13.59 -9.10 -5.42
N ALA A 104 -14.42 -9.72 -6.27
CA ALA A 104 -15.87 -9.72 -6.07
C ALA A 104 -16.28 -10.52 -4.82
N ALA A 105 -15.66 -11.68 -4.57
CA ALA A 105 -15.90 -12.49 -3.38
C ALA A 105 -15.53 -11.75 -2.09
N LEU A 106 -14.36 -11.11 -2.06
CA LEU A 106 -13.93 -10.30 -0.93
C LEU A 106 -14.84 -9.09 -0.71
N ALA A 107 -15.25 -8.42 -1.79
CA ALA A 107 -16.21 -7.31 -1.70
C ALA A 107 -17.53 -7.79 -1.06
N ALA A 108 -18.09 -8.93 -1.50
CA ALA A 108 -19.31 -9.49 -0.92
C ALA A 108 -19.16 -9.85 0.58
N ALA A 109 -18.01 -10.42 0.97
CA ALA A 109 -17.72 -10.75 2.36
C ALA A 109 -17.59 -9.51 3.27
N LEU A 110 -17.10 -8.40 2.71
CA LEU A 110 -16.80 -7.18 3.45
C LEU A 110 -17.91 -6.11 3.40
N ASP A 111 -18.88 -6.22 2.49
CA ASP A 111 -19.90 -5.19 2.20
C ASP A 111 -20.68 -4.74 3.44
N ARG A 112 -21.01 -5.66 4.34
CA ARG A 112 -21.73 -5.34 5.59
C ARG A 112 -20.93 -4.54 6.62
N PHE A 113 -19.62 -4.37 6.42
CA PHE A 113 -18.72 -3.75 7.39
C PHE A 113 -18.24 -2.35 7.00
N ALA A 114 -18.43 -1.93 5.74
CA ALA A 114 -18.07 -0.62 5.23
C ALA A 114 -18.87 -0.23 3.99
N ASN A 115 -18.93 1.07 3.68
CA ASN A 115 -19.48 1.52 2.39
C ASN A 115 -18.43 1.35 1.29
N LEU A 116 -18.50 0.25 0.53
CA LEU A 116 -17.56 -0.04 -0.56
C LEU A 116 -17.76 0.86 -1.80
N ALA A 117 -18.91 1.52 -1.93
CA ALA A 117 -19.24 2.39 -3.06
C ALA A 117 -18.91 3.88 -2.81
N GLY A 118 -18.51 4.23 -1.59
CA GLY A 118 -18.25 5.63 -1.21
C GLY A 118 -16.83 6.11 -1.49
N ASP A 119 -15.87 5.20 -1.52
CA ASP A 119 -14.44 5.48 -1.70
C ASP A 119 -13.74 4.23 -2.25
N GLY A 120 -12.75 4.42 -3.12
CA GLY A 120 -11.86 3.37 -3.61
C GLY A 120 -11.07 2.66 -2.49
N ARG A 121 -10.81 3.37 -1.39
CA ARG A 121 -10.28 2.84 -0.13
C ARG A 121 -11.38 2.85 0.95
N PRO A 122 -12.15 1.77 1.08
CA PRO A 122 -13.18 1.68 2.11
C PRO A 122 -12.56 1.70 3.52
N ILE A 123 -13.26 2.36 4.44
CA ILE A 123 -12.86 2.50 5.85
C ILE A 123 -13.71 1.57 6.72
N PHE A 124 -13.06 0.64 7.41
CA PHE A 124 -13.67 -0.34 8.30
C PHE A 124 -13.51 0.07 9.77
N LYS A 125 -14.58 -0.10 10.56
CA LYS A 125 -14.53 -0.02 12.03
C LYS A 125 -14.20 -1.38 12.66
N LEU A 126 -13.27 -2.10 12.05
CA LEU A 126 -12.80 -3.41 12.48
C LEU A 126 -11.37 -3.30 13.01
N ASP A 127 -11.02 -4.17 13.95
CA ASP A 127 -9.62 -4.40 14.32
C ASP A 127 -8.83 -4.91 13.11
N ALA A 128 -7.57 -4.50 12.97
CA ALA A 128 -6.70 -4.89 11.86
C ALA A 128 -6.55 -6.43 11.73
N ARG A 129 -6.41 -7.15 12.85
CA ARG A 129 -6.38 -8.62 12.86
C ARG A 129 -7.69 -9.19 12.34
N GLU A 130 -8.81 -8.61 12.75
CA GLU A 130 -10.16 -9.08 12.40
C GLU A 130 -10.52 -8.82 10.93
N LEU A 131 -10.04 -7.70 10.37
CA LEU A 131 -10.07 -7.46 8.94
C LEU A 131 -9.23 -8.51 8.21
N PHE A 132 -7.99 -8.76 8.65
CA PHE A 132 -7.10 -9.70 7.99
C PHE A 132 -7.67 -11.14 8.00
N ALA A 133 -8.24 -11.57 9.12
CA ALA A 133 -8.94 -12.85 9.21
C ALA A 133 -10.05 -12.98 8.16
N ARG A 134 -10.88 -11.94 7.98
CA ARG A 134 -11.93 -11.95 6.94
C ARG A 134 -11.39 -12.00 5.52
N VAL A 135 -10.24 -11.35 5.27
CA VAL A 135 -9.57 -11.43 3.97
C VAL A 135 -9.19 -12.88 3.67
N LEU A 136 -8.56 -13.56 4.62
CA LEU A 136 -8.14 -14.96 4.48
C LEU A 136 -9.34 -15.92 4.42
N ASP A 137 -10.40 -15.69 5.20
CA ASP A 137 -11.61 -16.50 5.19
C ASP A 137 -12.34 -16.41 3.83
N ALA A 138 -12.37 -15.22 3.22
CA ALA A 138 -13.03 -15.00 1.94
C ALA A 138 -12.17 -15.44 0.75
N VAL A 139 -10.85 -15.23 0.83
CA VAL A 139 -9.88 -15.50 -0.24
C VAL A 139 -8.59 -16.06 0.40
N PRO A 140 -8.49 -17.38 0.64
CA PRO A 140 -7.35 -17.99 1.33
C PRO A 140 -6.00 -17.77 0.64
N GLU A 141 -5.99 -17.55 -0.67
CA GLU A 141 -4.76 -17.31 -1.43
C GLU A 141 -4.28 -15.85 -1.36
N ALA A 142 -5.16 -14.92 -0.99
CA ALA A 142 -4.85 -13.50 -0.88
C ALA A 142 -3.76 -13.26 0.16
N PHE A 143 -3.00 -12.18 -0.03
CA PHE A 143 -2.04 -11.76 0.97
C PHE A 143 -2.16 -10.27 1.26
N LEU A 144 -1.88 -9.93 2.51
CA LEU A 144 -1.93 -8.57 3.03
C LEU A 144 -0.51 -8.08 3.27
N VAL A 145 -0.24 -6.88 2.78
CA VAL A 145 0.97 -6.12 3.02
C VAL A 145 0.57 -4.87 3.81
N PRO A 146 1.10 -4.64 5.01
CA PRO A 146 0.92 -3.36 5.69
C PRO A 146 1.41 -2.23 4.79
N ALA A 147 0.52 -1.30 4.44
CA ALA A 147 0.84 -0.21 3.54
C ALA A 147 1.75 0.81 4.24
N HIS A 148 2.69 1.38 3.48
CA HIS A 148 3.58 2.48 3.84
C HIS A 148 3.95 2.53 5.34
N ILE A 149 4.62 1.46 5.79
CA ILE A 149 4.72 0.97 7.16
C ILE A 149 5.12 2.03 8.19
N TRP A 150 5.94 3.01 7.80
CA TRP A 150 6.50 4.04 8.68
C TRP A 150 5.91 5.44 8.50
N THR A 151 5.00 5.62 7.55
CA THR A 151 4.34 6.92 7.36
C THR A 151 3.67 7.33 8.67
N PRO A 152 3.85 8.56 9.18
CA PRO A 152 3.36 8.93 10.51
C PRO A 152 1.86 8.73 10.72
N TRP A 153 1.09 8.75 9.63
CA TRP A 153 -0.35 8.51 9.61
C TRP A 153 -0.61 7.23 8.85
N TYR A 154 -1.48 6.37 9.40
CA TYR A 154 -1.95 5.12 8.78
C TYR A 154 -0.90 4.01 8.54
N GLY A 155 0.40 4.27 8.67
CA GLY A 155 1.42 3.20 8.73
C GLY A 155 1.36 2.44 10.05
N VAL A 156 1.51 1.10 10.03
CA VAL A 156 1.43 0.26 11.25
C VAL A 156 2.46 0.66 12.29
N LEU A 157 3.69 1.02 11.89
CA LEU A 157 4.75 1.47 12.79
C LEU A 157 4.97 2.99 12.67
N GLY A 158 3.99 3.70 12.11
CA GLY A 158 3.99 5.15 12.01
C GLY A 158 3.91 5.83 13.38
N ALA A 159 4.40 7.07 13.47
CA ALA A 159 4.47 7.79 14.74
C ALA A 159 3.13 7.95 15.48
N ASN A 160 2.02 8.01 14.75
CA ASN A 160 0.70 8.13 15.34
C ASN A 160 -0.07 6.81 15.38
N SER A 161 0.52 5.69 14.93
CA SER A 161 -0.11 4.38 15.03
C SER A 161 -0.17 3.93 16.49
N GLY A 162 0.95 4.13 17.20
CA GLY A 162 1.25 3.65 18.55
C GLY A 162 1.33 2.12 18.68
N PHE A 163 1.63 1.41 17.60
CA PHE A 163 2.10 0.01 17.64
C PHE A 163 3.62 0.01 17.46
N GLU A 164 4.29 -0.96 18.09
CA GLU A 164 5.76 -1.13 18.00
C GLU A 164 6.13 -2.35 17.16
N THR A 165 5.21 -3.32 17.05
CA THR A 165 5.41 -4.57 16.30
C THR A 165 4.23 -4.90 15.39
N LEU A 166 4.42 -5.82 14.45
CA LEU A 166 3.32 -6.36 13.64
C LEU A 166 2.37 -7.18 14.52
N GLU A 167 2.90 -7.85 15.54
CA GLU A 167 2.18 -8.65 16.52
C GLU A 167 1.18 -7.80 17.32
N ASP A 168 1.53 -6.57 17.70
CA ASP A 168 0.59 -5.67 18.37
C ASP A 168 -0.64 -5.33 17.50
N CYS A 169 -0.42 -5.23 16.18
CA CYS A 169 -1.44 -4.86 15.22
C CYS A 169 -2.28 -6.07 14.80
N TYR A 170 -1.63 -7.12 14.30
CA TYR A 170 -2.25 -8.28 13.66
C TYR A 170 -2.37 -9.52 14.55
N GLY A 171 -1.82 -9.49 15.78
CA GLY A 171 -1.96 -10.57 16.75
C GLY A 171 -1.40 -11.90 16.24
N ASP A 172 -2.19 -12.97 16.38
CA ASP A 172 -1.88 -14.33 15.94
C ASP A 172 -1.66 -14.44 14.42
N LEU A 173 -2.18 -13.50 13.63
CA LEU A 173 -2.00 -13.47 12.18
C LEU A 173 -0.74 -12.71 11.73
N ALA A 174 0.05 -12.16 12.65
CA ALA A 174 1.30 -11.48 12.26
C ALA A 174 2.27 -12.42 11.52
N GLY A 175 2.22 -13.73 11.78
CA GLY A 175 3.01 -14.74 11.06
C GLY A 175 2.71 -14.82 9.56
N GLU A 176 1.49 -14.48 9.15
CA GLU A 176 1.05 -14.48 7.74
C GLU A 176 1.59 -13.27 6.95
N ILE A 177 2.09 -12.24 7.64
CA ILE A 177 2.71 -11.08 7.00
C ILE A 177 4.17 -11.39 6.64
N PHE A 178 4.42 -11.66 5.36
CA PHE A 178 5.76 -11.94 4.81
C PHE A 178 6.34 -10.77 4.01
N ALA A 179 5.60 -9.68 3.84
CA ALA A 179 6.07 -8.46 3.19
C ALA A 179 5.45 -7.21 3.83
N VAL A 180 6.19 -6.10 3.76
CA VAL A 180 5.74 -4.77 4.21
C VAL A 180 6.03 -3.74 3.12
N GLU A 181 5.18 -2.74 2.98
CA GLU A 181 5.43 -1.65 2.04
C GLU A 181 6.23 -0.53 2.70
N THR A 182 7.30 -0.07 2.07
CA THR A 182 8.18 0.99 2.59
C THR A 182 7.44 2.33 2.66
N GLY A 183 6.99 2.81 1.50
CA GLY A 183 6.24 4.04 1.33
C GLY A 183 7.13 5.29 1.27
N LEU A 184 6.57 6.37 0.73
CA LEU A 184 7.28 7.58 0.26
C LEU A 184 8.05 8.40 1.30
N SER A 185 8.03 7.98 2.55
CA SER A 185 8.74 8.66 3.65
C SER A 185 9.94 7.87 4.13
N ALA A 186 10.10 6.60 3.78
CA ALA A 186 11.21 5.77 4.24
C ALA A 186 11.79 4.97 3.08
N ASP A 187 13.07 4.63 3.16
CA ASP A 187 13.70 3.72 2.22
C ASP A 187 14.00 2.35 2.84
N ALA A 188 14.50 1.44 2.02
CA ALA A 188 14.86 0.09 2.42
C ALA A 188 15.93 0.05 3.53
N GLU A 189 16.88 0.99 3.56
CA GLU A 189 17.92 1.02 4.60
C GLU A 189 17.32 1.41 5.95
N MET A 190 16.44 2.41 5.95
CA MET A 190 15.68 2.82 7.12
C MET A 190 14.88 1.65 7.68
N ILE A 191 14.03 1.01 6.87
CA ILE A 191 13.17 -0.10 7.35
C ILE A 191 13.99 -1.27 7.90
N ARG A 192 15.14 -1.58 7.31
CA ARG A 192 16.04 -2.67 7.77
C ARG A 192 16.67 -2.43 9.14
N ARG A 193 16.54 -1.25 9.74
CA ARG A 193 16.98 -1.00 11.12
C ARG A 193 16.04 -1.62 12.17
N VAL A 194 14.82 -1.97 11.78
CA VAL A 194 13.85 -2.62 12.68
C VAL A 194 13.92 -4.14 12.48
N SER A 195 14.66 -4.81 13.35
CA SER A 195 14.96 -6.24 13.25
C SER A 195 13.72 -7.13 13.29
N SER A 196 12.60 -6.68 13.86
CA SER A 196 11.33 -7.42 13.82
C SER A 196 10.75 -7.54 12.40
N LEU A 197 11.23 -6.73 11.45
CA LEU A 197 10.87 -6.77 10.03
C LEU A 197 11.86 -7.55 9.16
N ASP A 198 12.95 -8.10 9.71
CA ASP A 198 13.95 -8.85 8.93
C ASP A 198 13.36 -10.08 8.23
N ARG A 199 12.25 -10.63 8.76
CA ARG A 199 11.49 -11.73 8.15
C ARG A 199 10.63 -11.30 6.95
N CYS A 200 10.43 -10.00 6.75
CA CYS A 200 9.56 -9.45 5.72
C CYS A 200 10.38 -8.94 4.53
N ARG A 201 9.89 -9.20 3.32
CA ARG A 201 10.44 -8.55 2.11
C ARG A 201 9.80 -7.17 1.93
N LEU A 202 10.54 -6.28 1.29
CA LEU A 202 10.08 -4.92 1.06
C LEU A 202 9.33 -4.86 -0.27
N LEU A 203 8.10 -4.37 -0.21
CA LEU A 203 7.35 -3.90 -1.35
C LEU A 203 7.51 -2.38 -1.40
N SER A 204 7.62 -1.82 -2.60
CA SER A 204 7.60 -0.38 -2.83
C SER A 204 6.65 -0.11 -3.99
N GLY A 205 5.72 0.82 -3.77
CA GLY A 205 4.61 1.16 -4.64
C GLY A 205 4.34 2.66 -4.53
N SER A 206 3.81 3.25 -5.59
CA SER A 206 3.77 4.69 -5.72
C SER A 206 2.73 5.38 -4.85
N ASP A 207 1.70 4.68 -4.38
CA ASP A 207 0.49 5.30 -3.83
C ASP A 207 -0.03 6.41 -4.79
N ALA A 208 -0.10 6.07 -6.08
CA ALA A 208 -0.40 7.04 -7.12
C ALA A 208 -1.83 7.57 -7.03
N HIS A 209 -1.94 8.87 -6.74
CA HIS A 209 -3.18 9.65 -6.79
C HIS A 209 -3.34 10.42 -8.13
N GLY A 210 -2.37 10.28 -9.04
CA GLY A 210 -2.40 10.85 -10.38
C GLY A 210 -1.41 10.15 -11.31
N LEU A 211 -1.64 10.25 -12.62
CA LEU A 211 -0.86 9.54 -13.65
C LEU A 211 0.64 9.88 -13.60
N ALA A 212 1.00 11.09 -13.17
CA ALA A 212 2.40 11.52 -13.05
C ALA A 212 3.11 10.93 -11.82
N ASN A 213 2.37 10.37 -10.86
CA ASN A 213 2.95 9.73 -9.67
C ASN A 213 3.26 8.25 -9.90
N LEU A 214 2.64 7.64 -10.91
CA LEU A 214 2.76 6.22 -11.17
C LEU A 214 4.22 5.82 -11.46
N GLY A 215 4.70 4.77 -10.79
CA GLY A 215 6.06 4.28 -10.94
C GLY A 215 7.16 5.15 -10.31
N ARG A 216 6.83 6.17 -9.49
CA ARG A 216 7.84 6.89 -8.68
C ARG A 216 8.53 6.01 -7.64
N GLU A 217 7.89 4.89 -7.34
CA GLU A 217 8.34 3.80 -6.49
C GLU A 217 7.89 2.49 -7.13
N ALA A 218 8.73 1.46 -7.07
CA ALA A 218 8.45 0.17 -7.69
C ALA A 218 9.22 -0.96 -7.03
N THR A 219 8.72 -2.18 -7.19
CA THR A 219 9.39 -3.41 -6.79
C THR A 219 9.93 -4.13 -8.02
N ALA A 220 11.18 -4.57 -7.96
CA ALA A 220 11.83 -5.31 -9.04
C ALA A 220 11.65 -6.82 -8.86
N PHE A 221 11.17 -7.48 -9.91
CA PHE A 221 11.00 -8.93 -9.96
C PHE A 221 11.67 -9.54 -11.20
N ASP A 222 12.15 -10.75 -11.06
CA ASP A 222 12.68 -11.61 -12.10
C ASP A 222 11.88 -12.93 -12.09
N LEU A 223 10.76 -12.91 -12.82
CA LEU A 223 9.78 -14.01 -12.85
C LEU A 223 9.84 -14.67 -14.23
N ALA A 224 10.16 -15.96 -14.26
CA ALA A 224 10.15 -16.73 -15.51
C ALA A 224 8.76 -16.74 -16.18
N ALA A 225 7.71 -16.82 -15.36
CA ALA A 225 6.32 -16.66 -15.78
C ALA A 225 5.59 -15.73 -14.79
N PRO A 226 5.21 -14.51 -15.21
CA PRO A 226 4.44 -13.60 -14.37
C PRO A 226 3.08 -14.19 -13.96
N GLY A 227 2.71 -14.02 -12.71
CA GLY A 227 1.44 -14.49 -12.16
C GLY A 227 1.29 -14.09 -10.70
N PHE A 228 0.06 -14.06 -10.18
CA PHE A 228 -0.22 -13.80 -8.78
C PHE A 228 0.60 -14.69 -7.84
N ALA A 229 0.56 -16.01 -8.08
CA ALA A 229 1.29 -16.97 -7.26
C ALA A 229 2.82 -16.78 -7.36
N ALA A 230 3.34 -16.32 -8.49
CA ALA A 230 4.76 -16.03 -8.67
C ALA A 230 5.18 -14.79 -7.86
N VAL A 231 4.38 -13.72 -7.88
CA VAL A 231 4.62 -12.52 -7.07
C VAL A 231 4.52 -12.85 -5.57
N ARG A 232 3.49 -13.59 -5.16
CA ARG A 232 3.33 -14.06 -3.78
C ARG A 232 4.56 -14.87 -3.33
N ARG A 233 5.03 -15.83 -4.13
CA ARG A 233 6.26 -16.59 -3.82
C ARG A 233 7.51 -15.72 -3.80
N ALA A 234 7.65 -14.76 -4.71
CA ALA A 234 8.78 -13.84 -4.70
C ALA A 234 8.84 -13.06 -3.38
N LEU A 235 7.70 -12.59 -2.87
CA LEU A 235 7.62 -11.87 -1.61
C LEU A 235 7.71 -12.78 -0.38
N ALA A 236 7.17 -14.01 -0.42
CA ALA A 236 7.18 -14.94 0.71
C ALA A 236 8.48 -15.74 0.86
N ALA A 237 9.08 -16.16 -0.27
CA ALA A 237 10.26 -17.02 -0.32
C ALA A 237 11.49 -16.34 -0.95
N GLY A 238 11.34 -15.21 -1.66
CA GLY A 238 12.46 -14.49 -2.28
C GLY A 238 12.77 -14.96 -3.69
N GLU A 239 12.05 -15.95 -4.20
CA GLU A 239 12.22 -16.52 -5.52
C GLU A 239 11.84 -15.52 -6.61
N GLY A 240 12.85 -14.91 -7.23
CA GLY A 240 12.64 -13.87 -8.25
C GLY A 240 12.43 -12.47 -7.66
N TYR A 241 12.56 -12.26 -6.35
CA TYR A 241 12.62 -10.90 -5.79
C TYR A 241 13.99 -10.27 -6.07
N ARG A 242 14.02 -9.00 -6.46
CA ARG A 242 15.25 -8.27 -6.82
C ARG A 242 15.43 -6.95 -6.04
N GLY A 243 14.53 -6.61 -5.13
CA GLY A 243 14.60 -5.39 -4.32
C GLY A 243 13.56 -4.34 -4.73
N THR A 244 13.70 -3.15 -4.16
CA THR A 244 12.84 -1.99 -4.41
C THR A 244 13.62 -0.88 -5.14
N VAL A 245 12.87 -0.03 -5.84
CA VAL A 245 13.32 1.23 -6.43
C VAL A 245 12.51 2.32 -5.75
N GLU A 246 13.18 3.16 -4.99
CA GLU A 246 12.54 4.13 -4.11
C GLU A 246 12.94 5.56 -4.47
N SER A 247 12.05 6.50 -4.18
CA SER A 247 12.42 7.91 -4.19
C SER A 247 13.28 8.20 -2.95
N PHE A 248 14.23 9.12 -3.08
CA PHE A 248 15.03 9.59 -1.95
C PHE A 248 14.12 10.05 -0.80
N PRO A 249 14.20 9.43 0.40
CA PRO A 249 13.27 9.69 1.49
C PRO A 249 13.36 11.15 1.97
N GLU A 250 14.47 11.85 1.73
CA GLU A 250 14.69 13.27 2.04
C GLU A 250 13.70 14.19 1.33
N HIS A 251 13.19 13.77 0.17
CA HIS A 251 12.13 14.45 -0.58
C HIS A 251 10.74 14.15 -0.02
N GLY A 252 10.62 13.16 0.87
CA GLY A 252 9.42 12.79 1.57
C GLY A 252 8.93 13.91 2.47
N LYS A 253 7.63 14.19 2.39
CA LYS A 253 6.94 15.22 3.19
C LYS A 253 7.19 15.09 4.71
N TYR A 254 7.37 13.87 5.19
CA TYR A 254 7.50 13.54 6.61
C TYR A 254 8.91 13.06 6.99
N HIS A 255 9.90 13.36 6.16
CA HIS A 255 11.26 12.92 6.46
C HIS A 255 11.80 13.56 7.74
N TRP A 256 11.65 14.88 7.85
CA TRP A 256 12.06 15.68 8.99
C TRP A 256 10.90 15.98 9.94
N ASP A 257 11.23 16.23 11.20
CA ASP A 257 10.28 16.78 12.17
C ASP A 257 9.73 18.12 11.66
N GLY A 258 8.46 18.41 11.92
CA GLY A 258 7.91 19.67 11.42
C GLY A 258 6.46 19.96 11.77
N HIS A 259 6.05 21.19 11.49
CA HIS A 259 4.66 21.62 11.60
C HIS A 259 4.22 22.24 10.27
N ARG A 260 3.55 21.41 9.46
CA ARG A 260 3.13 21.75 8.08
C ARG A 260 2.39 23.07 7.99
N ALA A 261 1.44 23.33 8.89
CA ALA A 261 0.62 24.53 8.84
C ALA A 261 1.44 25.82 9.04
N CYS A 262 2.60 25.73 9.69
CA CYS A 262 3.52 26.86 9.88
C CYS A 262 4.74 26.79 8.95
N GLY A 263 4.86 25.78 8.09
CA GLY A 263 6.04 25.58 7.22
C GLY A 263 7.33 25.25 7.98
N VAL A 264 7.26 24.89 9.26
CA VAL A 264 8.44 24.57 10.08
C VAL A 264 8.96 23.18 9.74
N ARG A 265 10.27 23.07 9.52
CA ARG A 265 11.02 21.81 9.41
C ARG A 265 12.21 21.87 10.35
N VAL A 266 12.51 20.78 11.06
CA VAL A 266 13.67 20.69 11.96
C VAL A 266 14.59 19.59 11.49
N ASP A 267 15.86 19.94 11.32
CA ASP A 267 16.92 19.02 10.93
C ASP A 267 17.00 17.84 11.94
N PRO A 268 17.07 16.58 11.50
CA PRO A 268 17.22 15.42 12.37
C PRO A 268 18.46 15.49 13.27
N ALA A 269 19.54 16.14 12.82
CA ALA A 269 20.77 16.32 13.59
C ALA A 269 20.66 17.42 14.66
N ALA A 270 19.61 18.26 14.61
CA ALA A 270 19.31 19.24 15.64
C ALA A 270 18.41 18.61 16.70
N GLU A 271 18.74 18.77 17.99
CA GLU A 271 17.81 18.44 19.08
C GLU A 271 16.60 19.39 19.00
N ALA A 272 15.50 18.92 18.43
CA ALA A 272 14.22 19.60 18.53
C ALA A 272 13.61 19.21 19.87
N GLU A 273 13.94 19.95 20.92
CA GLU A 273 13.23 19.85 22.18
C GLU A 273 12.12 20.90 22.20
N GLY A 274 10.90 20.47 21.85
CA GLY A 274 9.71 21.27 22.13
C GLY A 274 8.73 21.46 20.96
N PRO A 275 7.66 22.23 21.21
CA PRO A 275 6.62 22.48 20.23
C PRO A 275 7.09 23.40 19.10
N CYS A 276 6.30 23.50 18.04
CA CYS A 276 6.50 24.42 16.92
C CYS A 276 6.80 25.84 17.41
N PRO A 277 7.95 26.44 17.05
CA PRO A 277 8.35 27.77 17.54
C PRO A 277 7.41 28.88 17.05
N ALA A 278 6.68 28.65 15.96
CA ALA A 278 5.76 29.63 15.39
C ALA A 278 4.38 29.65 16.07
N CYS A 279 3.94 28.56 16.70
CA CYS A 279 2.56 28.47 17.20
C CYS A 279 2.36 27.67 18.50
N GLY A 280 3.42 27.10 19.07
CA GLY A 280 3.38 26.32 20.31
C GLY A 280 2.67 24.97 20.21
N ARG A 281 2.23 24.53 19.02
CA ARG A 281 1.62 23.20 18.81
C ARG A 281 2.68 22.11 18.62
N PRO A 282 2.40 20.83 18.93
CA PRO A 282 3.35 19.74 18.73
C PRO A 282 3.84 19.62 17.28
N LEU A 283 5.12 19.28 17.12
CA LEU A 283 5.70 18.89 15.84
C LEU A 283 5.23 17.48 15.47
N THR A 284 5.02 17.22 14.17
CA THR A 284 4.94 15.86 13.65
C THR A 284 6.36 15.30 13.64
N VAL A 285 6.58 14.19 14.36
CA VAL A 285 7.85 13.47 14.36
C VAL A 285 8.07 12.87 12.97
N GLY A 286 9.18 13.23 12.35
CA GLY A 286 9.61 12.73 11.06
C GLY A 286 10.17 11.30 11.16
N VAL A 287 10.25 10.64 10.01
CA VAL A 287 10.79 9.27 9.94
C VAL A 287 12.30 9.22 10.22
N ALA A 288 13.07 10.29 9.98
CA ALA A 288 14.52 10.29 10.15
C ALA A 288 14.96 10.16 11.62
N ARG A 289 14.10 10.51 12.58
CA ARG A 289 14.35 10.29 14.02
C ARG A 289 14.10 8.86 14.46
N ARG A 290 13.58 8.01 13.58
CA ARG A 290 13.30 6.59 13.84
C ARG A 290 14.50 5.79 13.33
N GLY A 291 15.56 5.78 14.12
CA GLY A 291 16.80 5.03 13.90
C GLY A 291 17.19 4.31 15.18
#